data_AF-A0A7S0WL72-F1
#
_entry.id   AF-A0A7S0WL72-F1
#
_cell.length_a   1.000
_cell.length_b   1.000
_cell.length_c   1.000
_cell.angle_alpha   90.00
_cell.angle_beta   90.00
_cell.angle_gamma   90.00
#
_symmetry.space_group_name_H-M   'P 1'
#
loop_
_entity.id
_entity.type
_entity.pdbx_description
1 polymer ?
#
loop_
_entity_poly.entity_id
_entity_poly.type
_entity_poly.pdbx_seq_one_letter_code
_entity_poly.pdbx_strand_id
1 'polypeptide(L)'
;PKAEPADTKAAPAGTKAAETVSAQDLKDRGALCFKQNDLQGAIREWQRALAACGGDKAMQVALNANLALAYVKVDDQQSAIKHSETVMQMSTPSDTTYHKALHRRALARDKLGQLEAAMEDFRELHKLMRLSPQVQAE
;
A
#
# COMPACT_ATOMS: atom_id res chain seq x y z
N PRO A 1 55.22 -22.08 26.66
CA PRO A 1 54.17 -22.58 25.74
C PRO A 1 52.91 -22.96 26.53
N LYS A 2 51.95 -22.04 26.58
CA LYS A 2 50.61 -22.27 27.14
C LYS A 2 49.76 -22.94 26.05
N ALA A 3 49.16 -24.08 26.35
CA ALA A 3 48.09 -24.69 25.58
C ALA A 3 46.84 -24.79 26.49
N GLU A 4 45.69 -24.66 25.84
CA GLU A 4 44.38 -24.23 26.33
C GLU A 4 43.64 -25.22 27.26
N PRO A 5 42.60 -24.76 27.96
CA PRO A 5 41.59 -25.63 28.56
C PRO A 5 40.46 -25.93 27.55
N ALA A 6 40.01 -27.17 27.51
CA ALA A 6 38.81 -27.59 26.79
C ALA A 6 37.64 -27.65 27.79
N ASP A 7 36.79 -26.64 27.75
CA ASP A 7 35.55 -26.60 28.52
C ASP A 7 34.33 -27.08 27.70
N THR A 8 33.71 -28.08 28.29
CA THR A 8 32.40 -28.71 28.17
C THR A 8 31.22 -27.85 27.64
N LYS A 9 30.56 -28.38 26.60
CA LYS A 9 29.10 -28.60 26.40
C LYS A 9 28.08 -27.48 26.74
N ALA A 10 27.41 -26.95 25.71
CA ALA A 10 25.93 -26.89 25.58
C ALA A 10 25.51 -26.41 24.18
N ALA A 11 24.59 -27.13 23.55
CA ALA A 11 23.75 -26.68 22.42
C ALA A 11 22.31 -26.46 22.96
N PRO A 12 21.28 -26.05 22.17
CA PRO A 12 21.25 -25.45 20.82
C PRO A 12 20.31 -24.23 20.72
N ALA A 13 20.60 -23.23 19.88
CA ALA A 13 19.56 -22.26 19.45
C ALA A 13 19.99 -21.51 18.18
N GLY A 14 20.29 -22.25 17.11
CA GLY A 14 20.45 -21.68 15.77
C GLY A 14 19.07 -21.43 15.19
N THR A 15 18.58 -20.21 15.38
CA THR A 15 17.43 -19.57 14.73
C THR A 15 17.11 -20.16 13.35
N LYS A 16 15.88 -20.67 13.24
CA LYS A 16 15.20 -20.99 11.98
C LYS A 16 15.45 -19.84 11.00
N ALA A 17 16.12 -20.13 9.88
CA ALA A 17 16.37 -19.17 8.82
C ALA A 17 15.06 -18.45 8.49
N ALA A 18 14.97 -17.19 8.91
CA ALA A 18 13.89 -16.32 8.49
C ALA A 18 14.03 -16.21 6.98
N GLU A 19 13.15 -16.87 6.25
CA GLU A 19 12.99 -16.63 4.82
C GLU A 19 13.01 -15.13 4.63
N THR A 20 13.99 -14.61 3.89
CA THR A 20 14.05 -13.20 3.51
C THR A 20 12.89 -12.94 2.57
N VAL A 21 11.70 -12.76 3.14
CA VAL A 21 10.48 -12.48 2.39
C VAL A 21 10.70 -11.14 1.70
N SER A 22 10.68 -11.15 0.37
CA SER A 22 10.88 -9.91 -0.40
C SER A 22 9.67 -8.99 -0.25
N ALA A 23 9.86 -7.70 -0.51
CA ALA A 23 8.75 -6.75 -0.57
C ALA A 23 7.70 -7.16 -1.63
N GLN A 24 8.14 -7.82 -2.70
CA GLN A 24 7.28 -8.35 -3.74
C GLN A 24 6.42 -9.52 -3.23
N ASP A 25 7.01 -10.47 -2.49
CA ASP A 25 6.25 -11.58 -1.88
C ASP A 25 5.19 -11.08 -0.90
N LEU A 26 5.54 -10.08 -0.08
CA LEU A 26 4.60 -9.44 0.85
C LEU A 26 3.46 -8.73 0.10
N LYS A 27 3.78 -8.05 -1.02
CA LYS A 27 2.78 -7.42 -1.88
C LYS A 27 1.78 -8.45 -2.41
N ASP A 28 2.27 -9.58 -2.88
CA ASP A 28 1.45 -10.63 -3.50
C ASP A 28 0.63 -11.39 -2.46
N ARG A 29 1.17 -11.62 -1.25
CA ARG A 29 0.41 -12.11 -0.10
C ARG A 29 -0.73 -11.17 0.27
N GLY A 30 -0.47 -9.87 0.34
CA GLY A 30 -1.52 -8.89 0.62
C GLY A 30 -2.62 -8.89 -0.46
N ALA A 31 -2.25 -9.06 -1.73
CA ALA A 31 -3.22 -9.20 -2.82
C ALA A 31 -4.06 -10.49 -2.71
N LEU A 32 -3.46 -11.60 -2.27
CA LEU A 32 -4.18 -12.84 -2.00
C LEU A 32 -5.20 -12.66 -0.85
N CYS A 33 -4.77 -12.07 0.28
CA CYS A 33 -5.67 -11.75 1.39
C CYS A 33 -6.83 -10.87 0.93
N PHE A 34 -6.56 -9.85 0.11
CA PHE A 34 -7.59 -8.96 -0.42
C PHE A 34 -8.60 -9.70 -1.30
N LYS A 35 -8.15 -10.63 -2.14
CA LYS A 35 -9.03 -11.49 -2.96
C LYS A 35 -9.88 -12.43 -2.11
N GLN A 36 -9.37 -12.86 -0.96
CA GLN A 36 -10.08 -13.68 0.03
C GLN A 36 -11.00 -12.87 0.95
N ASN A 37 -11.14 -11.56 0.70
CA ASN A 37 -11.88 -10.61 1.55
C ASN A 37 -11.30 -10.46 2.99
N ASP A 38 -10.09 -10.97 3.24
CA ASP A 38 -9.32 -10.66 4.45
C ASP A 38 -8.64 -9.30 4.29
N LEU A 39 -9.41 -8.23 4.45
CA LEU A 39 -8.95 -6.86 4.28
C LEU A 39 -7.88 -6.48 5.31
N GLN A 40 -8.02 -6.96 6.54
CA GLN A 40 -7.06 -6.69 7.61
C GLN A 40 -5.74 -7.42 7.36
N GLY A 41 -5.77 -8.66 6.86
CA GLY A 41 -4.59 -9.37 6.38
C GLY A 41 -3.91 -8.66 5.22
N ALA A 42 -4.68 -8.18 4.26
CA ALA A 42 -4.15 -7.41 3.13
C ALA A 42 -3.40 -6.16 3.59
N ILE A 43 -3.99 -5.38 4.52
CA ILE A 43 -3.37 -4.19 5.09
C ILE A 43 -2.05 -4.54 5.78
N ARG A 44 -2.03 -5.58 6.63
CA ARG A 44 -0.83 -6.00 7.36
C ARG A 44 0.30 -6.37 6.40
N GLU A 45 0.03 -7.19 5.39
CA GLU A 45 1.06 -7.64 4.45
C GLU A 45 1.55 -6.49 3.56
N TRP A 46 0.68 -5.59 3.11
CA TRP A 46 1.09 -4.41 2.34
C TRP A 46 1.89 -3.38 3.14
N GLN A 47 1.59 -3.19 4.43
CA GLN A 47 2.42 -2.36 5.31
C GLN A 47 3.81 -2.96 5.51
N ARG A 48 3.91 -4.28 5.69
CA ARG A 48 5.19 -4.98 5.75
C ARG A 48 5.96 -4.85 4.45
N ALA A 49 5.28 -4.97 3.30
CA ALA A 49 5.89 -4.74 1.98
C ALA A 49 6.44 -3.32 1.85
N LEU A 50 5.70 -2.33 2.36
CA LEU A 50 6.11 -0.92 2.30
C LEU A 50 7.36 -0.66 3.15
N ALA A 51 7.48 -1.31 4.32
CA ALA A 51 8.69 -1.26 5.12
C ALA A 51 9.89 -1.96 4.46
N ALA A 52 9.64 -3.00 3.66
CA ALA A 52 10.69 -3.80 3.01
C ALA A 52 11.12 -3.27 1.62
N CYS A 53 10.35 -2.38 0.98
CA CYS A 53 10.57 -1.97 -0.42
C CYS A 53 11.82 -1.10 -0.68
N GLY A 54 12.57 -0.72 0.37
CA GLY A 54 13.92 -0.16 0.24
C GLY A 54 14.04 1.14 -0.58
N GLY A 55 12.95 1.87 -0.80
CA GLY A 55 12.94 3.11 -1.58
C GLY A 55 12.51 2.96 -3.05
N ASP A 56 12.05 1.78 -3.48
CA ASP A 56 11.42 1.60 -4.79
C ASP A 56 10.12 2.42 -4.87
N LYS A 57 10.18 3.57 -5.55
CA LYS A 57 9.04 4.50 -5.70
C LYS A 57 7.85 3.85 -6.40
N ALA A 58 8.09 3.04 -7.43
CA ALA A 58 7.00 2.40 -8.17
C ALA A 58 6.26 1.39 -7.28
N MET A 59 7.01 0.62 -6.49
CA MET A 59 6.44 -0.28 -5.50
C MET A 59 5.71 0.49 -4.39
N GLN A 60 6.27 1.59 -3.88
CA GLN A 60 5.62 2.43 -2.88
C GLN A 60 4.29 3.00 -3.38
N VAL A 61 4.24 3.49 -4.62
CA VAL A 61 3.01 3.98 -5.26
C VAL A 61 1.97 2.86 -5.34
N ALA A 62 2.35 1.67 -5.81
CA ALA A 62 1.44 0.53 -5.91
C ALA A 62 0.89 0.09 -4.53
N LEU A 63 1.77 0.01 -3.53
CA LEU A 63 1.40 -0.39 -2.16
C LEU A 63 0.48 0.63 -1.50
N ASN A 64 0.78 1.92 -1.60
CA ASN A 64 -0.08 2.97 -1.05
C ASN A 64 -1.44 3.00 -1.75
N ALA A 65 -1.49 2.77 -3.06
CA ALA A 65 -2.75 2.66 -3.77
C ALA A 65 -3.59 1.47 -3.24
N ASN A 66 -2.98 0.31 -3.05
CA ASN A 66 -3.65 -0.87 -2.51
C ASN A 66 -4.14 -0.65 -1.06
N LEU A 67 -3.32 -0.03 -0.22
CA LEU A 67 -3.69 0.34 1.15
C LEU A 67 -4.87 1.32 1.16
N ALA A 68 -4.86 2.37 0.33
CA ALA A 68 -5.97 3.30 0.23
C ALA A 68 -7.30 2.58 -0.09
N LEU A 69 -7.27 1.62 -1.03
CA LEU A 69 -8.45 0.81 -1.35
C LEU A 69 -8.91 -0.05 -0.16
N ALA A 70 -7.97 -0.70 0.53
CA ALA A 70 -8.29 -1.54 1.68
C ALA A 70 -8.94 -0.72 2.80
N TYR A 71 -8.39 0.47 3.08
CA TYR A 71 -8.88 1.38 4.10
C TYR A 71 -10.27 1.92 3.79
N VAL A 72 -10.57 2.26 2.52
CA VAL A 72 -11.95 2.58 2.09
C VAL A 72 -12.91 1.44 2.39
N LYS A 73 -12.48 0.18 2.19
CA LYS A 73 -13.33 -1.00 2.41
C LYS A 73 -13.52 -1.36 3.88
N VAL A 74 -12.54 -1.12 4.75
CA VAL A 74 -12.68 -1.33 6.21
C VAL A 74 -13.24 -0.11 6.93
N ASP A 75 -13.71 0.89 6.18
CA ASP A 75 -14.31 2.13 6.65
C ASP A 75 -13.38 3.08 7.44
N ASP A 76 -12.06 2.89 7.33
CA ASP A 76 -11.06 3.81 7.89
C ASP A 76 -10.73 4.91 6.87
N GLN A 77 -11.57 5.95 6.88
CA GLN A 77 -11.46 7.03 5.90
C GLN A 77 -10.21 7.87 6.06
N GLN A 78 -9.73 8.04 7.29
CA GLN A 78 -8.55 8.87 7.54
C GLN A 78 -7.29 8.22 6.97
N SER A 79 -7.12 6.91 7.16
CA SER A 79 -6.03 6.16 6.55
C SER A 79 -6.15 6.10 5.03
N ALA A 80 -7.37 5.95 4.50
CA ALA A 80 -7.62 5.98 3.06
C ALA A 80 -7.16 7.30 2.43
N ILE A 81 -7.54 8.44 3.01
CA ILE A 81 -7.12 9.77 2.54
C ILE A 81 -5.60 9.89 2.57
N LYS A 82 -4.96 9.55 3.69
CA LYS A 82 -3.50 9.65 3.85
C LYS A 82 -2.75 8.85 2.77
N HIS A 83 -3.16 7.61 2.53
CA HIS A 83 -2.52 6.76 1.53
C HIS A 83 -2.80 7.24 0.10
N SER A 84 -4.01 7.73 -0.19
CA SER A 84 -4.31 8.38 -1.47
C SER A 84 -3.46 9.62 -1.72
N GLU A 85 -3.30 10.49 -0.72
CA GLU A 85 -2.45 11.69 -0.83
C GLU A 85 -0.99 11.33 -1.07
N THR A 86 -0.50 10.29 -0.41
CA THR A 86 0.86 9.78 -0.62
C THR A 86 1.05 9.32 -2.08
N VAL A 87 0.08 8.60 -2.65
CA VAL A 87 0.11 8.25 -4.08
C VAL A 87 0.13 9.49 -4.96
N MET A 88 -0.74 10.46 -4.69
CA MET A 88 -0.83 11.69 -5.49
C MET A 88 0.45 12.52 -5.45
N GLN A 89 1.19 12.50 -4.34
CA GLN A 89 2.49 13.17 -4.22
C GLN A 89 3.62 12.46 -4.99
N MET A 90 3.49 11.15 -5.20
CA MET A 90 4.52 10.31 -5.82
C MET A 90 4.22 9.95 -7.29
N SER A 91 3.03 10.31 -7.80
CA SER A 91 2.59 10.00 -9.17
C SER A 91 2.18 11.27 -9.91
N THR A 92 2.09 11.16 -11.24
CA THR A 92 1.71 12.28 -12.11
C THR A 92 0.22 12.21 -12.46
N PRO A 93 -0.44 13.35 -12.75
CA PRO A 93 -1.84 13.34 -13.18
C PRO A 93 -2.12 12.55 -14.48
N SER A 94 -1.10 12.23 -15.27
CA SER A 94 -1.21 11.32 -16.42
C SER A 94 -1.29 9.85 -16.03
N ASP A 95 -0.92 9.48 -14.80
CA ASP A 95 -0.91 8.09 -14.36
C ASP A 95 -2.31 7.64 -13.93
N THR A 96 -2.72 6.46 -14.39
CA THR A 96 -3.99 5.85 -13.95
C THR A 96 -4.05 5.65 -12.43
N THR A 97 -2.90 5.46 -11.78
CA THR A 97 -2.81 5.30 -10.33
C THR A 97 -3.16 6.60 -9.59
N TYR A 98 -2.84 7.76 -10.17
CA TYR A 98 -3.25 9.07 -9.66
C TYR A 98 -4.78 9.20 -9.70
N HIS A 99 -5.41 8.85 -10.82
CA HIS A 99 -6.88 8.85 -10.95
C HIS A 99 -7.56 7.95 -9.90
N LYS A 100 -7.02 6.74 -9.69
CA LYS A 100 -7.53 5.80 -8.67
C LYS A 100 -7.39 6.37 -7.26
N ALA A 101 -6.27 7.02 -6.94
CA ALA A 101 -6.05 7.64 -5.63
C ALA A 101 -7.00 8.82 -5.39
N LEU A 102 -7.18 9.67 -6.40
CA LEU A 102 -8.09 10.81 -6.36
C LEU A 102 -9.53 10.36 -6.11
N HIS A 103 -9.99 9.35 -6.85
CA HIS A 103 -11.32 8.75 -6.64
C HIS A 103 -11.49 8.18 -5.22
N ARG A 104 -10.48 7.46 -4.70
CA ARG A 104 -10.52 6.89 -3.35
C ARG A 104 -10.52 7.95 -2.26
N ARG A 105 -9.79 9.05 -2.47
CA ARG A 105 -9.78 10.20 -1.56
C ARG A 105 -11.15 10.87 -1.52
N ALA A 106 -11.78 11.08 -2.69
CA ALA A 106 -13.11 11.64 -2.80
C ALA A 106 -14.15 10.80 -2.04
N LEU A 107 -14.15 9.48 -2.24
CA LEU A 107 -15.04 8.56 -1.51
C LEU A 107 -14.83 8.62 0.02
N ALA A 108 -13.58 8.69 0.47
CA ALA A 108 -13.28 8.75 1.89
C ALA A 108 -13.70 10.08 2.52
N ARG A 109 -13.50 11.19 1.80
CA ARG A 109 -13.95 12.53 2.21
C ARG A 109 -15.47 12.63 2.28
N ASP A 110 -16.17 12.07 1.29
CA ASP A 110 -17.63 11.98 1.26
C ASP A 110 -18.17 11.27 2.51
N LYS A 111 -17.59 10.11 2.84
CA LYS A 111 -17.93 9.36 4.06
C LYS A 111 -17.63 10.10 5.37
N LEU A 112 -16.64 11.00 5.39
CA LEU A 112 -16.37 11.88 6.54
C LEU A 112 -17.26 13.13 6.58
N GLY A 113 -18.16 13.32 5.62
CA GLY A 113 -18.98 14.53 5.51
C GLY A 113 -18.23 15.74 4.97
N GLN A 114 -17.02 15.56 4.43
CA GLN A 114 -16.22 16.61 3.79
C GLN A 114 -16.65 16.79 2.33
N LEU A 115 -17.93 17.13 2.14
CA LEU A 115 -18.61 17.11 0.84
C LEU A 115 -17.97 18.07 -0.18
N GLU A 116 -17.59 19.27 0.24
CA GLU A 116 -16.94 20.25 -0.64
C GLU A 116 -15.60 19.71 -1.18
N ALA A 117 -14.76 19.18 -0.29
CA ALA A 117 -13.47 18.62 -0.67
C ALA A 117 -13.60 17.35 -1.52
N ALA A 118 -14.64 16.53 -1.28
CA ALA A 118 -14.96 15.38 -2.12
C ALA A 118 -15.40 15.82 -3.53
N MET A 119 -16.24 16.84 -3.63
CA MET A 119 -16.66 17.41 -4.91
C MET A 119 -15.51 17.99 -5.72
N GLU A 120 -14.55 18.65 -5.07
CA GLU A 120 -13.33 19.14 -5.73
C GLU A 120 -12.53 17.99 -6.34
N ASP A 121 -12.34 16.90 -5.58
CA ASP A 121 -11.63 15.72 -6.06
C ASP A 121 -12.34 15.08 -7.27
N PHE A 122 -13.67 14.95 -7.22
CA PHE A 122 -14.44 14.41 -8.35
C PHE A 122 -14.41 15.33 -9.58
N ARG A 123 -14.45 16.65 -9.40
CA ARG A 123 -14.33 17.60 -10.52
C ARG A 123 -12.97 17.53 -11.18
N GLU A 124 -11.90 17.46 -10.39
CA GLU A 124 -10.56 17.31 -10.93
C GLU A 124 -10.41 15.96 -11.65
N LEU A 125 -10.93 14.87 -11.08
CA LEU A 125 -10.95 13.56 -11.74
C LEU A 125 -11.67 13.61 -13.09
N HIS A 126 -12.85 14.22 -13.13
CA HIS A 126 -13.65 14.36 -14.36
C HIS A 126 -12.91 15.19 -15.42
N LYS A 127 -12.26 16.27 -15.00
CA LYS A 127 -11.45 17.12 -15.88
C LYS A 127 -10.26 16.33 -16.46
N LEU A 128 -9.53 15.61 -15.62
CA LEU A 128 -8.39 14.79 -16.05
C LEU A 128 -8.84 13.71 -17.05
N MET A 129 -9.90 12.97 -16.74
CA MET A 129 -10.46 11.95 -17.65
C MET A 129 -10.90 12.51 -19.00
N ARG A 130 -11.45 13.74 -19.03
CA ARG A 130 -11.84 14.40 -20.27
C ARG A 130 -10.64 14.89 -21.09
N LEU A 131 -9.53 15.24 -20.43
CA LEU A 131 -8.31 15.74 -21.06
C LEU A 131 -7.37 14.62 -21.52
N SER A 132 -7.42 13.44 -20.89
CA SER A 132 -6.74 12.23 -21.36
C SER A 132 -7.60 11.54 -22.43
N PRO A 133 -7.18 11.45 -23.71
CA PRO A 133 -7.98 10.85 -24.80
C PRO A 133 -8.24 9.33 -24.68
N GLN A 134 -8.08 8.72 -23.51
CA GLN A 134 -8.16 7.28 -23.31
C GLN A 134 -8.72 6.95 -21.93
N VAL A 135 -10.03 7.07 -21.73
CA VAL A 135 -10.88 6.09 -20.99
C VAL A 135 -12.36 6.38 -21.35
N GLN A 136 -12.73 6.16 -22.62
CA GLN A 136 -14.12 5.86 -22.98
C GLN A 136 -14.13 4.47 -23.64
N ALA A 137 -13.79 3.45 -22.86
CA ALA A 137 -14.07 2.07 -23.20
C ALA A 137 -13.88 1.21 -21.95
N GLU A 138 -14.98 0.55 -21.57
CA GLU A 138 -15.11 -0.61 -20.67
C GLU A 138 -15.15 -0.38 -19.16
#